data_AF-A0A0T6AFF9-F1
#
_entry.id   AF-A0A0T6AFF9-F1
#
_cell.length_a   1.000
_cell.length_b   1.000
_cell.length_c   1.000
_cell.angle_alpha   90.00
_cell.angle_beta   90.00
_cell.angle_gamma   90.00
#
_symmetry.space_group_name_H-M   'P 1'
#
loop_
_entity.id
_entity.type
_entity.pdbx_description
1 polymer ?
#
loop_
_entity_poly.entity_id
_entity_poly.type
_entity_poly.pdbx_seq_one_letter_code
_entity_poly.pdbx_strand_id
1 'polypeptide(L)'
;MKYNTLGGARQMEKKSGYSAGPFSVDEIGFIQIAPAKVLAAVARGEIDLNRIAREELASRGLGLRGEWVGFKAARKVHGVAGQVEMAKVKDEKSNEQIIQKIAADHLFIDTLETRNADSLDFHEVSVWGIKSALQAAFDAARAKTIRERGLRAKVERHK
;
A
#
# COMPACT_ATOMS: atom_id res chain seq x y z
N MET A 1 36.64 23.50 59.98
CA MET A 1 35.18 23.59 59.74
C MET A 1 34.95 24.17 58.36
N LYS A 2 34.02 23.80 57.47
CA LYS A 2 33.07 22.69 57.27
C LYS A 2 32.45 22.98 55.87
N TYR A 3 32.49 22.01 54.95
CA TYR A 3 31.59 21.71 53.79
C TYR A 3 30.98 22.80 52.86
N ASN A 4 31.39 22.75 51.58
CA ASN A 4 30.64 22.40 50.35
C ASN A 4 29.24 22.98 50.00
N THR A 5 29.07 23.23 48.69
CA THR A 5 27.86 23.08 47.83
C THR A 5 26.69 24.06 47.95
N LEU A 6 26.52 24.89 46.92
CA LEU A 6 25.24 25.20 46.25
C LEU A 6 25.59 25.44 44.76
N GLY A 7 25.46 24.47 43.86
CA GLY A 7 24.16 23.90 43.51
C GLY A 7 23.65 24.65 42.28
N GLY A 8 24.31 24.46 41.13
CA GLY A 8 23.82 24.93 39.85
C GLY A 8 22.47 24.27 39.60
N ALA A 9 21.39 25.03 39.79
CA ALA A 9 20.05 24.62 39.42
C ALA A 9 20.02 24.53 37.89
N ARG A 10 20.33 23.33 37.37
CA ARG A 10 19.82 22.88 36.07
C ARG A 10 18.31 23.05 36.17
N GLN A 11 17.76 24.10 35.55
CA GLN A 11 16.33 24.23 35.40
C GLN A 11 15.86 22.96 34.68
N MET A 12 15.21 22.08 35.43
CA MET A 12 14.44 21.00 34.86
C MET A 12 13.25 21.67 34.20
N GLU A 13 13.40 21.95 32.91
CA GLU A 13 12.34 22.41 32.03
C GLU A 13 11.11 21.55 32.29
N LYS A 14 10.02 22.17 32.74
CA LYS A 14 8.77 21.47 33.03
C LYS A 14 8.35 20.77 31.74
N LYS A 15 8.40 19.43 31.70
CA LYS A 15 7.82 18.64 30.62
C LYS A 15 6.31 18.87 30.61
N SER A 16 5.85 19.93 29.95
CA SER A 16 4.43 20.20 29.75
C SER A 16 3.98 19.52 28.47
N GLY A 17 3.03 18.59 28.58
CA GLY A 17 2.41 17.90 27.45
C GLY A 17 3.01 16.52 27.13
N TYR A 18 2.59 15.95 26.00
CA TYR A 18 2.83 14.59 25.49
C TYR A 18 4.31 14.15 25.34
N SER A 19 5.29 14.89 25.89
CA SER A 19 6.75 14.74 25.73
C SER A 19 7.43 13.88 26.82
N ALA A 20 6.73 12.85 27.33
CA ALA A 20 7.39 11.88 28.21
C ALA A 20 8.52 11.12 27.50
N GLY A 21 8.47 11.02 26.16
CA GLY A 21 9.44 10.36 25.30
C GLY A 21 10.47 11.30 24.64
N PRO A 22 11.24 10.79 23.65
CA PRO A 22 12.34 11.52 23.00
C PRO A 22 11.88 12.58 21.99
N PHE A 23 10.58 12.71 21.74
CA PHE A 23 10.02 13.63 20.75
C PHE A 23 9.51 14.92 21.38
N SER A 24 9.79 16.04 20.71
CA SER A 24 9.26 17.36 21.03
C SER A 24 7.77 17.49 20.71
N VAL A 25 7.11 18.50 21.28
CA VAL A 25 5.70 18.80 21.01
C VAL A 25 5.47 19.08 19.52
N ASP A 26 6.42 19.70 18.83
CA ASP A 26 6.34 20.00 17.40
C ASP A 26 6.41 18.72 16.54
N GLU A 27 7.28 17.77 16.90
CA GLU A 27 7.44 16.49 16.19
C GLU A 27 6.19 15.60 16.27
N ILE A 28 5.40 15.73 17.34
CA ILE A 28 4.16 14.96 17.53
C ILE A 28 2.89 15.81 17.48
N GLY A 29 3.02 17.10 17.14
CA GLY A 29 1.89 18.05 17.10
C GLY A 29 0.81 17.64 16.11
N PHE A 30 1.17 16.86 15.09
CA PHE A 30 0.24 16.30 14.11
C PHE A 30 -0.87 15.43 14.73
N ILE A 31 -0.69 14.92 15.95
CA ILE A 31 -1.71 14.16 16.68
C ILE A 31 -2.90 15.07 17.06
N GLN A 32 -2.65 16.35 17.36
CA GLN A 32 -3.71 17.30 17.76
C GLN A 32 -4.63 17.69 16.59
N ILE A 33 -4.10 17.68 15.37
CA ILE A 33 -4.86 17.96 14.14
C ILE A 33 -5.54 16.71 13.57
N ALA A 34 -5.32 15.52 14.16
CA ALA A 34 -5.92 14.29 13.68
C ALA A 34 -7.46 14.32 13.88
N PRO A 35 -8.25 13.82 12.92
CA PRO A 35 -9.70 13.77 13.08
C PRO A 35 -10.11 12.93 14.30
N ALA A 36 -11.06 13.41 15.09
CA ALA A 36 -11.52 12.73 16.32
C ALA A 36 -11.95 11.27 16.08
N LYS A 37 -12.56 10.97 14.93
CA LYS A 37 -12.94 9.61 14.54
C LYS A 37 -11.74 8.66 14.40
N VAL A 38 -10.59 9.16 13.94
CA VAL A 38 -9.36 8.38 13.78
C VAL A 38 -8.76 8.10 15.16
N LEU A 39 -8.68 9.11 16.02
CA LEU A 39 -8.21 8.95 17.40
C LEU A 39 -9.07 7.95 18.18
N ALA A 40 -10.40 8.02 18.02
CA ALA A 40 -11.32 7.08 18.63
C ALA A 40 -11.14 5.64 18.12
N ALA A 41 -10.94 5.45 16.82
CA ALA A 41 -10.68 4.13 16.22
C ALA A 41 -9.34 3.54 16.69
N VAL A 42 -8.29 4.36 16.80
CA VAL A 42 -7.00 3.95 17.40
C VAL A 42 -7.19 3.53 18.85
N ALA A 43 -7.91 4.32 19.65
CA ALA A 43 -8.16 4.02 21.06
C ALA A 43 -8.95 2.72 21.27
N ARG A 44 -9.86 2.37 20.35
CA ARG A 44 -10.59 1.09 20.34
C ARG A 44 -9.78 -0.08 19.77
N GLY A 45 -8.57 0.15 19.28
CA GLY A 45 -7.73 -0.88 18.65
C GLY A 45 -8.15 -1.27 17.24
N GLU A 46 -9.03 -0.49 16.60
CA GLU A 46 -9.47 -0.72 15.21
C GLU A 46 -8.38 -0.33 14.19
N ILE A 47 -7.41 0.48 14.62
CA ILE A 47 -6.27 0.96 13.82
C ILE A 47 -4.96 0.63 14.55
N ASP A 48 -4.14 -0.21 13.93
CA ASP A 48 -2.77 -0.49 14.39
C ASP A 48 -1.78 0.55 13.83
N LEU A 49 -1.48 1.57 14.64
CA LEU A 49 -0.52 2.62 14.27
C LEU A 49 0.91 2.09 14.05
N ASN A 50 1.32 1.04 14.76
CA ASN A 50 2.65 0.46 14.61
C ASN A 50 2.78 -0.24 13.25
N ARG A 51 1.70 -0.88 12.79
CA ARG A 51 1.65 -1.44 11.44
C ARG A 51 1.74 -0.35 10.37
N ILE A 52 0.96 0.73 10.51
CA ILE A 52 1.01 1.86 9.55
C ILE A 52 2.42 2.46 9.50
N ALA A 53 3.06 2.67 10.65
CA ALA A 53 4.42 3.17 10.71
C ALA A 53 5.42 2.26 9.96
N ARG A 54 5.31 0.93 10.14
CA ARG A 54 6.13 -0.06 9.41
C ARG A 54 5.89 -0.03 7.90
N GLU A 55 4.63 0.10 7.48
CA GLU A 55 4.24 0.22 6.06
C GLU A 55 4.80 1.50 5.42
N GLU A 56 4.71 2.64 6.12
CA GLU A 56 5.25 3.93 5.68
C GLU A 56 6.78 3.92 5.60
N LEU A 57 7.47 3.40 6.63
CA LEU A 57 8.92 3.25 6.63
C LEU A 57 9.39 2.35 5.47
N ALA A 58 8.73 1.21 5.25
CA ALA A 58 9.04 0.32 4.14
C ALA A 58 8.82 0.97 2.76
N SER A 59 7.74 1.72 2.62
CA SER A 59 7.42 2.44 1.37
C SER A 59 8.41 3.57 1.07
N ARG A 60 9.01 4.13 2.12
CA ARG A 60 10.08 5.14 2.04
C ARG A 60 11.47 4.50 2.00
N GLY A 61 11.60 3.17 1.93
CA GLY A 61 12.92 2.51 1.90
C GLY A 61 13.73 2.66 3.18
N LEU A 62 13.07 2.97 4.32
CA LEU A 62 13.71 3.23 5.61
C LEU A 62 13.70 1.98 6.51
N GLY A 63 14.78 1.79 7.26
CA GLY A 63 14.92 0.75 8.28
C GLY A 63 14.23 1.10 9.61
N LEU A 64 14.51 0.32 10.66
CA LEU A 64 13.88 0.49 11.98
C LEU A 64 14.36 1.75 12.72
N ARG A 65 15.53 2.28 12.35
CA ARG A 65 16.11 3.49 12.95
C ARG A 65 15.94 4.72 12.04
N GLY A 66 15.13 4.61 10.98
CA GLY A 66 14.92 5.69 10.01
C GLY A 66 16.06 5.85 9.01
N GLU A 67 16.97 4.90 8.92
CA GLU A 67 18.09 4.87 7.99
C GLU A 67 17.65 4.41 6.59
N TRP A 68 18.19 4.99 5.52
CA TRP A 68 17.88 4.54 4.16
C TRP A 68 18.54 3.19 3.86
N VAL A 69 17.73 2.15 3.63
CA VAL A 69 18.18 0.77 3.34
C VAL A 69 17.71 0.25 1.98
N GLY A 70 16.88 1.02 1.28
CA GLY A 70 16.27 0.63 0.00
C GLY A 70 15.00 -0.24 0.16
N PHE A 71 14.11 -0.19 -0.83
CA PHE A 71 12.74 -0.72 -0.71
C PHE A 71 12.64 -2.21 -0.38
N LYS A 72 13.47 -3.06 -1.02
CA LYS A 72 13.45 -4.51 -0.80
C LYS A 72 13.89 -4.87 0.62
N ALA A 73 14.97 -4.24 1.11
CA ALA A 73 15.47 -4.45 2.46
C ALA A 73 14.49 -3.92 3.51
N ALA A 74 13.93 -2.72 3.29
CA ALA A 74 12.96 -2.10 4.20
C ALA A 74 11.70 -2.96 4.34
N ARG A 75 11.13 -3.47 3.23
CA ARG A 75 9.98 -4.39 3.26
C ARG A 75 10.25 -5.68 4.05
N LYS A 76 11.47 -6.20 3.97
CA LYS A 76 11.88 -7.40 4.71
C LYS A 76 12.02 -7.11 6.20
N VAL A 77 12.70 -6.02 6.56
CA VAL A 77 12.92 -5.56 7.94
C VAL A 77 11.61 -5.28 8.67
N HIS A 78 10.64 -4.70 7.97
CA HIS A 78 9.33 -4.34 8.54
C HIS A 78 8.26 -5.44 8.42
N GLY A 79 8.59 -6.59 7.83
CA GLY A 79 7.66 -7.72 7.66
C GLY A 79 6.49 -7.43 6.70
N VAL A 80 6.62 -6.42 5.85
CA VAL A 80 5.55 -5.93 4.94
C VAL A 80 5.57 -6.58 3.57
N ALA A 81 6.61 -7.38 3.29
CA ALA A 81 6.83 -8.02 1.99
C ALA A 81 5.66 -8.93 1.53
N GLY A 82 4.86 -9.46 2.45
CA GLY A 82 3.92 -10.55 2.14
C GLY A 82 2.55 -10.16 1.59
N GLN A 83 2.03 -8.95 1.83
CA GLN A 83 0.62 -8.66 1.54
C GLN A 83 0.39 -7.84 0.26
N VAL A 84 1.20 -6.80 0.05
CA VAL A 84 1.03 -5.91 -1.10
C VAL A 84 1.55 -6.56 -2.39
N GLU A 85 2.67 -7.28 -2.33
CA GLU A 85 3.19 -8.04 -3.48
C GLU A 85 2.27 -9.19 -3.87
N MET A 86 1.74 -9.94 -2.90
CA MET A 86 0.84 -11.07 -3.18
C MET A 86 -0.49 -10.62 -3.79
N ALA A 87 -1.04 -9.50 -3.32
CA ALA A 87 -2.24 -8.90 -3.90
C ALA A 87 -1.98 -8.40 -5.33
N LYS A 88 -0.84 -7.72 -5.56
CA LYS A 88 -0.45 -7.24 -6.88
C LYS A 88 -0.22 -8.38 -7.87
N VAL A 89 0.51 -9.42 -7.48
CA VAL A 89 0.74 -10.62 -8.30
C VAL A 89 -0.57 -11.34 -8.62
N LYS A 90 -1.51 -11.39 -7.67
CA LYS A 90 -2.83 -11.98 -7.91
C LYS A 90 -3.65 -11.16 -8.91
N ASP A 91 -3.60 -9.83 -8.83
CA ASP A 91 -4.29 -8.95 -9.76
C ASP A 91 -3.70 -9.01 -11.17
N GLU A 92 -2.37 -9.05 -11.29
CA GLU A 92 -1.68 -9.23 -12.57
C GLU A 92 -2.05 -10.59 -13.19
N LYS A 93 -2.04 -11.67 -12.41
CA LYS A 93 -2.48 -13.00 -12.87
C LYS A 93 -3.95 -13.01 -13.31
N SER A 94 -4.83 -12.31 -12.59
CA SER A 94 -6.24 -12.20 -12.97
C SER A 94 -6.43 -11.40 -14.25
N ASN A 95 -5.63 -10.36 -14.47
CA ASN A 95 -5.70 -9.55 -15.68
C ASN A 95 -5.21 -10.35 -16.89
N GLU A 96 -4.11 -11.07 -16.75
CA GLU A 96 -3.55 -11.96 -17.78
C GLU A 96 -4.60 -12.98 -18.27
N GLN A 97 -5.30 -13.62 -17.34
CA GLN A 97 -6.39 -14.56 -17.67
C GLN A 97 -7.54 -13.90 -18.45
N ILE A 98 -7.89 -12.66 -18.12
CA ILE A 98 -8.94 -11.91 -18.82
C ILE A 98 -8.46 -11.60 -20.25
N ILE A 99 -7.22 -11.15 -20.41
CA ILE A 99 -6.66 -10.78 -21.70
C ILE A 99 -6.55 -12.01 -22.61
N GLN A 100 -6.05 -13.14 -22.09
CA GLN A 100 -5.98 -14.41 -22.83
C GLN A 100 -7.38 -14.86 -23.28
N LYS A 101 -8.38 -14.76 -22.40
CA LYS A 101 -9.76 -15.10 -22.77
C LYS A 101 -10.30 -14.20 -23.89
N ILE A 102 -10.05 -12.89 -23.80
CA ILE A 102 -10.48 -11.93 -24.84
C ILE A 102 -9.81 -12.24 -26.18
N ALA A 103 -8.52 -12.58 -26.17
CA ALA A 103 -7.79 -12.97 -27.37
C ALA A 103 -8.36 -14.25 -28.00
N ALA A 104 -8.65 -15.27 -27.19
CA ALA A 104 -9.28 -16.50 -27.67
C ALA A 104 -10.70 -16.24 -28.23
N ASP A 105 -11.54 -15.52 -27.49
CA ASP A 105 -12.95 -15.33 -27.81
C ASP A 105 -13.17 -14.38 -29.01
N HIS A 106 -12.33 -13.35 -29.19
CA HIS A 106 -12.55 -12.29 -30.18
C HIS A 106 -11.53 -12.23 -31.30
N LEU A 107 -10.30 -12.72 -31.07
CA LEU A 107 -9.22 -12.71 -32.06
C LEU A 107 -8.87 -14.12 -32.55
N PHE A 108 -9.42 -15.16 -31.95
CA PHE A 108 -9.12 -16.57 -32.23
C PHE A 108 -7.63 -16.90 -32.05
N ILE A 109 -7.01 -16.29 -31.05
CA ILE A 109 -5.60 -16.50 -30.68
C ILE A 109 -5.56 -17.29 -29.37
N ASP A 110 -5.05 -18.52 -29.43
CA ASP A 110 -5.04 -19.45 -28.29
C ASP A 110 -4.04 -19.05 -27.19
N THR A 111 -2.95 -18.37 -27.54
CA THR A 111 -1.92 -17.93 -26.60
C THR A 111 -1.33 -16.58 -27.02
N LEU A 112 -1.03 -15.73 -26.04
CA LEU A 112 -0.34 -14.46 -26.23
C LEU A 112 1.14 -14.55 -25.84
N GLU A 113 1.65 -15.75 -25.57
CA GLU A 113 3.08 -15.98 -25.37
C GLU A 113 3.83 -15.86 -26.69
N THR A 114 4.98 -15.19 -26.68
CA THR A 114 5.86 -15.11 -27.86
C THR A 114 6.52 -16.45 -28.13
N ARG A 115 6.38 -16.94 -29.36
CA ARG A 115 6.88 -18.26 -29.79
C ARG A 115 8.10 -18.17 -30.72
N ASN A 116 8.52 -16.96 -31.07
CA ASN A 116 9.65 -16.66 -31.94
C ASN A 116 9.57 -17.35 -33.31
N ALA A 117 8.36 -17.40 -33.87
CA ALA A 117 8.14 -17.92 -35.21
C ALA A 117 7.03 -17.12 -35.90
N ASP A 118 7.30 -16.63 -37.12
CA ASP A 118 6.40 -15.69 -37.78
C ASP A 118 4.97 -16.26 -37.93
N SER A 119 4.84 -17.52 -38.32
CA SER A 119 3.53 -18.18 -38.48
C SER A 119 2.77 -18.42 -37.17
N LEU A 120 3.43 -18.26 -36.02
CA LEU A 120 2.86 -18.47 -34.69
C LEU A 120 2.63 -17.16 -33.93
N ASP A 121 3.35 -16.09 -34.28
CA ASP A 121 3.29 -14.80 -33.59
C ASP A 121 2.54 -13.71 -34.40
N PHE A 122 2.42 -13.87 -35.71
CA PHE A 122 1.67 -12.94 -36.57
C PHE A 122 0.31 -13.54 -36.95
N HIS A 123 -0.74 -12.80 -36.61
CA HIS A 123 -2.12 -13.20 -36.89
C HIS A 123 -2.82 -12.14 -37.75
N GLU A 124 -3.43 -12.56 -38.85
CA GLU A 124 -4.37 -11.72 -39.58
C GLU A 124 -5.70 -11.68 -38.83
N VAL A 125 -6.02 -10.51 -38.28
CA VAL A 125 -7.24 -10.29 -37.50
C VAL A 125 -8.15 -9.30 -38.19
N SER A 126 -9.45 -9.53 -38.10
CA SER A 126 -10.44 -8.62 -38.65
C SER A 126 -10.58 -7.34 -37.81
N VAL A 127 -10.90 -6.22 -38.47
CA VAL A 127 -11.14 -4.94 -37.78
C VAL A 127 -12.32 -5.01 -36.80
N TRP A 128 -13.33 -5.86 -37.07
CA TRP A 128 -14.44 -6.08 -36.15
C TRP A 128 -14.02 -6.94 -34.95
N GLY A 129 -13.14 -7.93 -35.14
CA GLY A 129 -12.54 -8.70 -34.06
C GLY A 129 -11.72 -7.81 -33.11
N ILE A 130 -10.88 -6.93 -33.66
CA ILE A 130 -10.13 -5.93 -32.88
C ILE A 130 -11.09 -5.04 -32.07
N LYS A 131 -12.12 -4.48 -32.72
CA LYS A 131 -13.12 -3.63 -32.05
C LYS A 131 -13.80 -4.38 -30.90
N SER A 132 -14.20 -5.63 -31.15
CA SER A 132 -14.86 -6.48 -30.15
C SER A 132 -13.94 -6.78 -28.96
N ALA A 133 -12.67 -7.11 -29.21
CA ALA A 133 -11.69 -7.39 -28.18
C ALA A 133 -11.44 -6.16 -27.29
N LEU A 134 -11.27 -4.98 -27.90
CA LEU A 134 -11.07 -3.72 -27.17
C LEU A 134 -12.28 -3.34 -26.31
N GLN A 135 -13.50 -3.53 -26.85
CA GLN A 135 -14.72 -3.30 -26.10
C GLN A 135 -14.83 -4.24 -24.89
N ALA A 136 -14.55 -5.54 -25.08
CA ALA A 136 -14.56 -6.52 -24.01
C ALA A 136 -13.52 -6.21 -22.91
N ALA A 137 -12.33 -5.75 -23.30
CA ALA A 137 -11.28 -5.34 -22.34
C ALA A 137 -11.73 -4.14 -21.50
N PHE A 138 -12.37 -3.16 -22.12
CA PHE A 138 -12.91 -1.98 -21.43
C PHE A 138 -14.02 -2.35 -20.46
N ASP A 139 -14.95 -3.22 -20.87
CA ASP A 139 -16.05 -3.66 -20.01
C ASP A 139 -15.57 -4.51 -18.84
N ALA A 140 -14.57 -5.38 -19.05
CA ALA A 140 -13.94 -6.14 -17.98
C ALA A 140 -13.28 -5.22 -16.94
N ALA A 141 -12.57 -4.17 -17.37
CA ALA A 141 -11.96 -3.18 -16.48
C ALA A 141 -13.02 -2.41 -15.66
N ARG A 142 -14.14 -2.02 -16.29
CA ARG A 142 -15.26 -1.36 -15.60
C ARG A 142 -15.91 -2.28 -14.57
N ALA A 143 -16.17 -3.52 -14.93
CA ALA A 143 -16.76 -4.51 -14.01
C ALA A 143 -15.86 -4.74 -12.79
N LYS A 144 -14.54 -4.84 -12.99
CA LYS A 144 -13.56 -4.94 -11.90
C LYS A 144 -13.63 -3.73 -10.96
N THR A 145 -13.63 -2.53 -11.52
CA THR A 145 -13.72 -1.27 -10.77
C THR A 145 -15.00 -1.18 -9.94
N ILE A 146 -16.15 -1.55 -10.52
CA ILE A 146 -17.44 -1.54 -9.83
C ILE A 146 -17.44 -2.55 -8.68
N ARG A 147 -16.91 -3.76 -8.91
CA ARG A 147 -16.81 -4.80 -7.89
C ARG A 147 -15.95 -4.36 -6.71
N GLU A 148 -14.79 -3.76 -6.97
CA GLU A 148 -13.90 -3.23 -5.92
C GLU A 148 -14.57 -2.13 -5.09
N ARG A 149 -15.28 -1.20 -5.74
CA ARG A 149 -16.07 -0.16 -5.06
C ARG A 149 -17.20 -0.75 -4.21
N GLY A 150 -17.89 -1.77 -4.73
CA GLY A 150 -18.97 -2.47 -4.02
C GLY A 150 -18.48 -3.24 -2.80
N LEU A 151 -17.31 -3.90 -2.90
CA LEU A 151 -16.67 -4.57 -1.76
C LEU A 151 -16.29 -3.56 -0.68
N ARG A 152 -15.69 -2.43 -1.08
CA ARG A 152 -15.34 -1.35 -0.14
C ARG A 152 -16.56 -0.80 0.60
N ALA A 153 -17.66 -0.56 -0.11
CA ALA A 153 -18.90 -0.07 0.50
C ALA A 153 -19.55 -1.09 1.46
N LYS A 154 -19.39 -2.40 1.23
CA LYS A 154 -19.87 -3.44 2.16
C LYS A 154 -19.04 -3.53 3.42
N VAL A 155 -17.71 -3.42 3.30
CA VAL A 155 -16.79 -3.40 4.45
C VAL A 155 -17.08 -2.20 5.35
N GLU A 156 -17.41 -1.04 4.77
CA GLU A 156 -17.77 0.18 5.51
C GLU A 156 -19.15 0.10 6.19
N ARG A 157 -20.06 -0.79 5.77
CA ARG A 157 -21.39 -0.98 6.40
C ARG A 157 -21.42 -1.99 7.54
N HIS A 158 -20.39 -2.83 7.65
CA HIS A 158 -20.27 -3.88 8.69
C HIS A 158 -19.21 -3.54 9.75
N LYS A 159 -18.74 -2.29 9.77
CA LYS A 159 -17.97 -1.68 10.86
C LYS A 159 -18.85 -0.68 11.59
#